data_AF-A0A522AAT6-F1
#
_entry.id   AF-A0A522AAT6-F1
#
_cell.length_a   1.000
_cell.length_b   1.000
_cell.length_c   1.000
_cell.angle_alpha   90.00
_cell.angle_beta   90.00
_cell.angle_gamma   90.00
#
_symmetry.space_group_name_H-M   'P 1'
#
loop_
_entity.id
_entity.type
_entity.pdbx_description
1 polymer ?
#
loop_
_entity_poly.entity_id
_entity_poly.type
_entity_poly.pdbx_seq_one_letter_code
_entity_poly.pdbx_strand_id
1 'polypeptide(L)'
;MKRTLLSCALIIGCLSATAADWQTVLTNMPLPAAVTALTRTNCASVVLGAFQSNAVIKAVIFMPGATDELFFFKRVQATITNRQPSLLDALAALTNQTPLRIAFRTPFLLIHSDEDVLELEAKVVHEATLAKLEAERWLSPCSFEDRDWDFLLKAWGRKSGVELLPKYHSPDSWHFYRHTFAGYNLSGWETIQVTALAGKTKFTIRKNAVEFEPDSRIGTLPKLDSFPR
;
A
#
# COMPACT_ATOMS: atom_id res chain seq x y z
N MET A 1 -48.67 14.51 -47.55
CA MET A 1 -48.19 13.16 -47.18
C MET A 1 -47.26 13.27 -45.98
N LYS A 2 -47.63 12.64 -44.87
CA LYS A 2 -46.96 12.74 -43.55
C LYS A 2 -45.66 11.93 -43.55
N ARG A 3 -44.54 12.55 -43.15
CA ARG A 3 -43.26 11.86 -42.92
C ARG A 3 -43.18 11.48 -41.44
N THR A 4 -43.27 10.20 -41.15
CA THR A 4 -43.11 9.63 -39.81
C THR A 4 -41.62 9.47 -39.51
N LEU A 5 -41.12 10.22 -38.52
CA LEU A 5 -39.77 10.05 -37.98
C LEU A 5 -39.76 8.81 -37.07
N LEU A 6 -39.01 7.78 -37.45
CA LEU A 6 -38.75 6.61 -36.62
C LEU A 6 -37.53 6.91 -35.73
N SER A 7 -37.76 7.30 -34.48
CA SER A 7 -36.70 7.40 -33.47
C SER A 7 -36.39 6.01 -32.91
N CYS A 8 -35.27 5.42 -33.34
CA CYS A 8 -34.67 4.27 -32.66
C CYS A 8 -33.98 4.77 -31.37
N ALA A 9 -34.62 4.59 -30.22
CA ALA A 9 -34.00 4.79 -28.93
C ALA A 9 -33.08 3.59 -28.63
N LEU A 10 -31.77 3.79 -28.81
CA LEU A 10 -30.74 2.85 -28.39
C LEU A 10 -30.63 2.92 -26.85
N ILE A 11 -31.26 1.97 -26.15
CA ILE A 11 -31.07 1.80 -24.71
C ILE A 11 -29.68 1.16 -24.52
N ILE A 12 -28.66 1.99 -24.35
CA ILE A 12 -27.35 1.53 -23.86
C ILE A 12 -27.55 1.24 -22.37
N GLY A 13 -27.80 -0.03 -22.06
CA GLY A 13 -27.72 -0.53 -20.70
C GLY A 13 -26.28 -0.37 -20.21
N CYS A 14 -26.01 0.68 -19.44
CA CYS A 14 -24.82 0.74 -18.61
C CYS A 14 -24.90 -0.41 -17.60
N LEU A 15 -24.28 -1.54 -17.92
CA LEU A 15 -23.87 -2.50 -16.91
C LEU A 15 -22.86 -1.78 -16.02
N SER A 16 -23.34 -1.21 -14.91
CA SER A 16 -22.49 -0.85 -13.78
C SER A 16 -21.85 -2.14 -13.28
N ALA A 17 -20.65 -2.45 -13.77
CA ALA A 17 -19.80 -3.44 -13.13
C ALA A 17 -19.59 -2.95 -11.69
N THR A 18 -20.24 -3.61 -10.73
CA THR A 18 -19.94 -3.42 -9.32
C THR A 18 -18.45 -3.66 -9.16
N ALA A 19 -17.69 -2.61 -8.81
CA ALA A 19 -16.27 -2.76 -8.50
C ALA A 19 -16.15 -3.92 -7.51
N ALA A 20 -15.36 -4.94 -7.87
CA ALA A 20 -15.24 -6.13 -7.04
C ALA A 20 -14.82 -5.69 -5.63
N ASP A 21 -15.51 -6.20 -4.61
CA ASP A 21 -15.14 -5.95 -3.23
C ASP A 21 -13.71 -6.47 -2.98
N TRP A 22 -12.88 -5.68 -2.30
CA TRP A 22 -11.46 -5.98 -2.13
C TRP A 22 -11.25 -7.32 -1.41
N GLN A 23 -12.17 -7.73 -0.53
CA GLN A 23 -12.09 -9.03 0.16
C GLN A 23 -12.31 -10.19 -0.82
N THR A 24 -13.24 -10.02 -1.75
CA THR A 24 -13.49 -11.00 -2.82
C THR A 24 -12.26 -11.18 -3.71
N VAL A 25 -11.54 -10.09 -4.01
CA VAL A 25 -10.29 -10.15 -4.77
C VAL A 25 -9.23 -10.97 -4.03
N LEU A 26 -9.06 -10.75 -2.72
CA LEU A 26 -8.05 -11.44 -1.91
C LEU A 26 -8.37 -12.92 -1.66
N THR A 27 -9.66 -13.29 -1.64
CA THR A 27 -10.08 -14.69 -1.54
C THR A 27 -9.55 -15.53 -2.71
N ASN A 28 -9.38 -14.91 -3.88
CA ASN A 28 -8.91 -15.57 -5.09
C ASN A 28 -7.36 -15.59 -5.21
N MET A 29 -6.63 -15.15 -4.19
CA MET A 29 -5.16 -15.12 -4.18
C MET A 29 -4.63 -16.19 -3.23
N PRO A 30 -4.28 -17.40 -3.70
CA PRO A 30 -3.82 -18.47 -2.83
C PRO A 30 -2.44 -18.16 -2.22
N LEU A 31 -2.24 -18.55 -0.96
CA LEU A 31 -0.92 -18.64 -0.34
C LEU A 31 -0.17 -19.87 -0.85
N PRO A 32 1.17 -19.90 -0.71
CA PRO A 32 1.94 -21.12 -0.92
C PRO A 32 1.45 -22.26 -0.01
N ALA A 33 1.33 -23.47 -0.56
CA ALA A 33 0.65 -24.62 0.08
C ALA A 33 1.24 -25.10 1.43
N ALA A 34 2.41 -24.60 1.85
CA ALA A 34 3.11 -25.00 3.07
C ALA A 34 3.02 -23.98 4.23
N VAL A 35 2.26 -22.88 4.07
CA VAL A 35 2.17 -21.87 5.13
C VAL A 35 1.13 -22.28 6.17
N THR A 36 1.61 -22.71 7.34
CA THR A 36 0.78 -23.08 8.50
C THR A 36 0.73 -21.99 9.57
N ALA A 37 1.64 -21.03 9.51
CA ALA A 37 1.68 -19.89 10.41
C ALA A 37 2.37 -18.68 9.77
N LEU A 38 1.93 -17.50 10.19
CA LEU A 38 2.58 -16.22 9.93
C LEU A 38 3.31 -15.80 11.19
N THR A 39 4.58 -15.51 11.05
CA THR A 39 5.48 -15.11 12.12
C THR A 39 6.21 -13.84 11.70
N ARG A 40 6.90 -13.20 12.65
CA ARG A 40 7.79 -12.07 12.36
C ARG A 40 8.79 -12.28 11.21
N THR A 41 9.16 -13.52 10.88
CA THR A 41 10.20 -13.81 9.88
C THR A 41 9.67 -14.13 8.49
N ASN A 42 8.39 -14.52 8.36
CA ASN A 42 7.82 -14.89 7.07
C ASN A 42 6.60 -14.05 6.68
N CYS A 43 5.97 -13.33 7.63
CA CYS A 43 4.69 -12.68 7.41
C CYS A 43 4.74 -11.70 6.24
N ALA A 44 5.69 -10.76 6.23
CA ALA A 44 5.84 -9.80 5.14
C ALA A 44 6.06 -10.51 3.80
N SER A 45 7.07 -11.39 3.72
CA SER A 45 7.37 -12.15 2.51
C SER A 45 6.18 -12.96 1.96
N VAL A 46 5.44 -13.66 2.82
CA VAL A 46 4.27 -14.47 2.43
C VAL A 46 3.12 -13.60 1.95
N VAL A 47 2.77 -12.56 2.71
CA VAL A 47 1.64 -11.66 2.40
C VAL A 47 1.92 -10.90 1.10
N LEU A 48 3.12 -10.31 0.98
CA LEU A 48 3.52 -9.55 -0.20
C LEU A 48 3.73 -10.46 -1.41
N GLY A 49 4.28 -11.66 -1.22
CA GLY A 49 4.51 -12.63 -2.28
C GLY A 49 3.22 -13.28 -2.82
N ALA A 50 2.18 -13.41 -1.99
CA ALA A 50 0.87 -13.90 -2.41
C ALA A 50 0.05 -12.83 -3.14
N PHE A 51 0.41 -11.54 -3.02
CA PHE A 51 -0.31 -10.45 -3.66
C PHE A 51 -0.11 -10.45 -5.18
N GLN A 52 -1.23 -10.47 -5.91
CA GLN A 52 -1.26 -10.54 -7.37
C GLN A 52 -1.93 -9.30 -7.98
N SER A 53 -1.54 -8.98 -9.21
CA SER A 53 -2.13 -7.87 -9.96
C SER A 53 -3.64 -8.07 -10.12
N ASN A 54 -4.41 -7.01 -9.87
CA ASN A 54 -5.86 -7.01 -9.95
C ASN A 54 -6.37 -5.57 -10.20
N ALA A 55 -7.69 -5.40 -10.35
CA ALA A 55 -8.29 -4.11 -10.69
C ALA A 55 -8.62 -3.19 -9.50
N VAL A 56 -8.56 -3.70 -8.26
CA VAL A 56 -9.11 -3.05 -7.06
C VAL A 56 -8.00 -2.55 -6.13
N ILE A 57 -7.09 -3.45 -5.77
CA ILE A 57 -5.96 -3.18 -4.89
C ILE A 57 -4.72 -3.08 -5.78
N LYS A 58 -4.09 -1.92 -5.79
CA LYS A 58 -2.82 -1.69 -6.50
C LYS A 58 -1.60 -1.90 -5.62
N ALA A 59 -1.71 -1.74 -4.30
CA ALA A 59 -0.62 -2.02 -3.38
C ALA A 59 -1.11 -2.58 -2.05
N VAL A 60 -0.32 -3.48 -1.48
CA VAL A 60 -0.42 -3.95 -0.08
C VAL A 60 0.76 -3.35 0.68
N ILE A 61 0.48 -2.61 1.75
CA ILE A 61 1.45 -1.80 2.48
C ILE A 61 1.47 -2.24 3.93
N PHE A 62 2.63 -2.64 4.44
CA PHE A 62 2.84 -2.67 5.89
C PHE A 62 3.22 -1.25 6.33
N MET A 63 2.32 -0.63 7.08
CA MET A 63 2.55 0.68 7.68
C MET A 63 3.66 0.58 8.75
N PRO A 64 4.34 1.68 9.07
CA PRO A 64 5.42 1.75 10.06
C PRO A 64 5.11 1.00 11.37
N GLY A 65 3.96 1.25 11.98
CA GLY A 65 3.53 0.58 13.21
C GLY A 65 3.38 -0.94 13.02
N ALA A 66 2.87 -1.40 11.88
CA ALA A 66 2.85 -2.83 11.57
C ALA A 66 4.24 -3.43 11.39
N THR A 67 5.18 -2.69 10.79
CA THR A 67 6.59 -3.13 10.70
C THR A 67 7.27 -3.17 12.07
N ASP A 68 6.90 -2.28 13.00
CA ASP A 68 7.37 -2.34 14.39
C ASP A 68 6.84 -3.59 15.09
N GLU A 69 5.58 -3.98 14.90
CA GLU A 69 5.03 -5.24 15.41
C GLU A 69 5.80 -6.48 14.92
N LEU A 70 6.20 -6.46 13.64
CA LEU A 70 6.97 -7.53 13.01
C LEU A 70 8.42 -7.54 13.52
N PHE A 71 9.16 -6.47 13.30
CA PHE A 71 10.62 -6.49 13.38
C PHE A 71 11.15 -6.04 14.75
N PHE A 72 10.49 -5.06 15.37
CA PHE A 72 10.94 -4.47 16.63
C PHE A 72 10.35 -5.20 17.85
N PHE A 73 9.02 -5.18 17.99
CA PHE A 73 8.32 -5.82 19.11
C PHE A 73 8.22 -7.34 18.96
N LYS A 74 8.29 -7.86 17.74
CA LYS A 74 8.31 -9.30 17.43
C LYS A 74 7.06 -10.02 17.96
N ARG A 75 5.91 -9.34 17.94
CA ARG A 75 4.62 -9.83 18.48
C ARG A 75 3.77 -10.57 17.46
N VAL A 76 4.17 -10.57 16.19
CA VAL A 76 3.41 -11.25 15.13
C VAL A 76 3.63 -12.76 15.18
N GLN A 77 2.57 -13.45 15.59
CA GLN A 77 2.41 -14.91 15.51
C GLN A 77 0.93 -15.22 15.26
N ALA A 78 0.60 -15.76 14.10
CA ALA A 78 -0.76 -16.13 13.73
C ALA A 78 -0.77 -17.52 13.09
N THR A 79 -1.61 -18.41 13.61
CA THR A 79 -1.78 -19.75 13.04
C THR A 79 -2.80 -19.71 11.90
N ILE A 80 -2.50 -20.41 10.80
CA ILE A 80 -3.41 -20.61 9.67
C ILE A 80 -3.86 -22.07 9.67
N THR A 81 -5.17 -22.29 9.75
CA THR A 81 -5.75 -23.64 9.86
C THR A 81 -6.32 -24.17 8.54
N ASN A 82 -6.58 -23.29 7.57
CA ASN A 82 -7.11 -23.65 6.27
C ASN A 82 -6.11 -24.51 5.49
N ARG A 83 -6.60 -25.58 4.84
CA ARG A 83 -5.75 -26.49 4.03
C ARG A 83 -5.16 -25.81 2.79
N GLN A 84 -5.88 -24.85 2.22
CA GLN A 84 -5.46 -24.05 1.07
C GLN A 84 -5.80 -22.59 1.37
N PRO A 85 -4.99 -21.90 2.18
CA PRO A 85 -5.31 -20.55 2.61
C PRO A 85 -5.22 -19.56 1.46
N SER A 86 -6.15 -18.60 1.43
CA SER A 86 -6.10 -17.40 0.59
C SER A 86 -5.41 -16.25 1.32
N LEU A 87 -5.04 -15.19 0.58
CA LEU A 87 -4.50 -13.97 1.15
C LEU A 87 -5.49 -13.34 2.12
N LEU A 88 -6.80 -13.46 1.87
CA LEU A 88 -7.81 -13.04 2.84
C LEU A 88 -7.74 -13.85 4.15
N ASP A 89 -7.60 -15.18 4.08
CA ASP A 89 -7.46 -16.04 5.27
C ASP A 89 -6.22 -15.67 6.09
N ALA A 90 -5.12 -15.38 5.41
CA ALA A 90 -3.87 -14.95 6.03
C ALA A 90 -4.04 -13.62 6.79
N LEU A 91 -4.66 -12.63 6.15
CA LEU A 91 -4.93 -11.33 6.79
C LEU A 91 -5.93 -11.46 7.94
N ALA A 92 -6.98 -12.27 7.79
CA ALA A 92 -7.93 -12.55 8.86
C ALA A 92 -7.25 -13.23 10.06
N ALA A 93 -6.35 -14.18 9.82
CA ALA A 93 -5.56 -14.80 10.88
C ALA A 93 -4.69 -13.75 11.61
N LEU A 94 -4.03 -12.84 10.88
CA LEU A 94 -3.24 -11.75 11.47
C LEU A 94 -4.10 -10.83 12.33
N THR A 95 -5.23 -10.34 11.82
CA THR A 95 -6.07 -9.37 12.56
C THR A 95 -6.72 -9.98 13.79
N ASN A 96 -7.01 -11.28 13.76
CA ASN A 96 -7.65 -11.98 14.89
C ASN A 96 -6.66 -12.35 16.01
N GLN A 97 -5.38 -12.54 15.68
CA GLN A 97 -4.38 -13.09 16.61
C GLN A 97 -3.27 -12.09 16.98
N THR A 98 -3.25 -10.92 16.35
CA THR A 98 -2.21 -9.90 16.58
C THR A 98 -2.82 -8.51 16.75
N PRO A 99 -2.04 -7.51 17.21
CA PRO A 99 -2.48 -6.12 17.24
C PRO A 99 -2.72 -5.49 15.86
N LEU A 100 -2.35 -6.18 14.78
CA LEU A 100 -2.49 -5.64 13.42
C LEU A 100 -3.96 -5.51 13.00
N ARG A 101 -4.19 -4.53 12.14
CA ARG A 101 -5.48 -4.17 11.55
C ARG A 101 -5.33 -3.98 10.05
N ILE A 102 -6.47 -4.01 9.36
CA ILE A 102 -6.54 -3.83 7.90
C ILE A 102 -7.47 -2.66 7.60
N ALA A 103 -7.01 -1.75 6.76
CA ALA A 103 -7.82 -0.68 6.20
C ALA A 103 -7.66 -0.66 4.68
N PHE A 104 -8.77 -0.63 3.95
CA PHE A 104 -8.76 -0.42 2.51
C PHE A 104 -8.98 1.07 2.21
N ARG A 105 -7.91 1.74 1.75
CA ARG A 105 -7.92 3.13 1.29
C ARG A 105 -7.62 3.12 -0.19
N THR A 106 -8.67 3.06 -1.02
CA THR A 106 -8.55 2.90 -2.47
C THR A 106 -7.41 3.75 -3.07
N PRO A 107 -6.46 3.16 -3.82
CA PRO A 107 -6.37 1.75 -4.23
C PRO A 107 -5.42 0.90 -3.36
N PHE A 108 -5.19 1.27 -2.10
CA PHE A 108 -4.21 0.66 -1.21
C PHE A 108 -4.87 -0.15 -0.10
N LEU A 109 -4.30 -1.33 0.18
CA LEU A 109 -4.61 -2.12 1.35
C LEU A 109 -3.51 -1.87 2.39
N LEU A 110 -3.89 -1.29 3.53
CA LEU A 110 -2.99 -0.94 4.61
C LEU A 110 -3.06 -2.01 5.69
N ILE A 111 -1.91 -2.58 6.04
CA ILE A 111 -1.71 -3.42 7.21
C ILE A 111 -1.04 -2.52 8.25
N HIS A 112 -1.72 -2.27 9.36
CA HIS A 112 -1.33 -1.20 10.28
C HIS A 112 -1.51 -1.61 11.75
N SER A 113 -0.86 -0.89 12.65
CA SER A 113 -1.19 -0.92 14.08
C SER A 113 -2.10 0.26 14.44
N ASP A 114 -2.55 0.34 15.70
CA ASP A 114 -3.38 1.46 16.18
C ASP A 114 -2.60 2.80 16.28
N GLU A 115 -1.27 2.74 16.25
CA GLU A 115 -0.37 3.91 16.27
C GLU A 115 -0.19 4.56 14.89
N ASP A 116 -0.63 3.89 13.83
CA ASP A 116 -0.44 4.39 12.47
C ASP A 116 -1.46 5.47 12.11
N VAL A 117 -0.96 6.54 11.50
CA VAL A 117 -1.80 7.55 10.86
C VAL A 117 -2.07 7.09 9.43
N LEU A 118 -3.33 6.72 9.15
CA LEU A 118 -3.72 6.15 7.86
C LEU A 118 -3.92 7.22 6.76
N GLU A 119 -4.10 8.47 7.18
CA GLU A 119 -4.26 9.58 6.26
C GLU A 119 -2.92 10.15 5.84
N LEU A 120 -2.77 10.38 4.54
CA LEU A 120 -1.57 10.94 3.97
C LEU A 120 -1.62 12.48 3.98
N GLU A 121 -0.62 13.12 4.57
CA GLU A 121 -0.42 14.57 4.42
C GLU A 121 0.37 14.84 3.14
N ALA A 122 -0.33 15.35 2.12
CA ALA A 122 0.25 15.70 0.83
C ALA A 122 -0.04 17.17 0.52
N LYS A 123 1.00 17.93 0.16
CA LYS A 123 0.86 19.33 -0.26
C LYS A 123 1.23 19.46 -1.73
N VAL A 124 0.36 20.06 -2.53
CA VAL A 124 0.62 20.34 -3.94
C VAL A 124 0.89 21.82 -4.11
N VAL A 125 2.13 22.17 -4.49
CA VAL A 125 2.55 23.55 -4.78
C VAL A 125 2.66 23.78 -6.29
N HIS A 126 2.84 22.71 -7.09
CA HIS A 126 2.99 22.81 -8.53
C HIS A 126 2.18 21.75 -9.28
N GLU A 127 0.99 22.14 -9.74
CA GLU A 127 0.01 21.27 -10.41
C GLU A 127 0.56 20.57 -11.65
N ALA A 128 1.40 21.23 -12.44
CA ALA A 128 1.97 20.58 -13.64
C ALA A 128 2.93 19.43 -13.30
N THR A 129 3.58 19.45 -12.13
CA THR A 129 4.36 18.28 -11.66
C THR A 129 3.43 17.15 -11.24
N LEU A 130 2.34 17.47 -10.54
CA LEU A 130 1.33 16.48 -10.17
C LEU A 130 0.74 15.80 -11.41
N ALA A 131 0.28 16.59 -12.39
CA ALA A 131 -0.28 16.06 -13.63
C ALA A 131 0.70 15.13 -14.37
N LYS A 132 2.00 15.47 -14.35
CA LYS A 132 3.05 14.59 -14.89
C LYS A 132 3.12 13.27 -14.12
N LEU A 133 3.14 13.31 -12.79
CA LEU A 133 3.18 12.12 -11.93
C LEU A 133 1.95 11.22 -12.08
N GLU A 134 0.77 11.80 -12.29
CA GLU A 134 -0.47 11.07 -12.55
C GLU A 134 -0.49 10.40 -13.93
N ALA A 135 0.05 11.09 -14.95
CA ALA A 135 0.16 10.57 -16.30
C ALA A 135 1.25 9.48 -16.44
N GLU A 136 2.31 9.55 -15.64
CA GLU A 136 3.39 8.58 -15.66
C GLU A 136 2.95 7.23 -15.10
N ARG A 137 3.20 6.18 -15.88
CA ARG A 137 3.08 4.80 -15.43
C ARG A 137 4.47 4.28 -15.11
N TRP A 138 4.79 4.18 -13.82
CA TRP A 138 6.05 3.58 -13.37
C TRP A 138 5.91 2.06 -13.38
N LEU A 139 5.69 1.48 -14.56
CA LEU A 139 5.45 0.04 -14.73
C LEU A 139 6.66 -0.78 -14.28
N SER A 140 6.45 -1.49 -13.17
CA SER A 140 7.08 -2.74 -12.78
C SER A 140 6.30 -3.25 -11.57
N PRO A 141 5.89 -4.53 -11.52
CA PRO A 141 5.65 -5.17 -10.24
C PRO A 141 6.81 -4.84 -9.30
N CYS A 142 6.50 -4.43 -8.08
CA CYS A 142 7.49 -4.18 -7.06
C CYS A 142 7.11 -4.93 -5.79
N SER A 143 8.12 -5.41 -5.09
CA SER A 143 8.00 -5.99 -3.77
C SER A 143 9.24 -5.60 -2.99
N PHE A 144 9.05 -4.78 -1.97
CA PHE A 144 10.10 -4.34 -1.07
C PHE A 144 9.77 -4.87 0.31
N GLU A 145 10.73 -5.55 0.91
CA GLU A 145 10.67 -6.07 2.27
C GLU A 145 11.85 -5.47 3.01
N ASP A 146 11.55 -4.66 4.03
CA ASP A 146 12.56 -3.97 4.85
C ASP A 146 13.63 -3.26 3.99
N ARG A 147 13.21 -2.25 3.20
CA ARG A 147 14.12 -1.47 2.32
C ARG A 147 14.23 -0.02 2.75
N ASP A 148 15.45 0.52 2.70
CA ASP A 148 15.70 1.94 2.97
C ASP A 148 15.33 2.82 1.78
N TRP A 149 15.31 4.12 2.04
CA TRP A 149 15.06 5.16 1.04
C TRP A 149 16.03 5.09 -0.14
N ASP A 150 17.31 4.84 0.10
CA ASP A 150 18.35 4.80 -0.93
C ASP A 150 18.10 3.66 -1.94
N PHE A 151 17.60 2.52 -1.47
CA PHE A 151 17.16 1.41 -2.33
C PHE A 151 15.99 1.84 -3.23
N LEU A 152 14.98 2.49 -2.66
CA LEU A 152 13.81 2.97 -3.40
C LEU A 152 14.17 4.07 -4.41
N LEU A 153 15.01 5.02 -4.00
CA LEU A 153 15.47 6.10 -4.85
C LEU A 153 16.23 5.57 -6.08
N LYS A 154 17.02 4.50 -5.93
CA LYS A 154 17.63 3.80 -7.08
C LYS A 154 16.59 3.14 -7.97
N ALA A 155 15.57 2.51 -7.38
CA ALA A 155 14.53 1.81 -8.13
C ALA A 155 13.66 2.76 -8.98
N TRP A 156 13.43 3.98 -8.50
CA TRP A 156 12.47 4.91 -9.09
C TRP A 156 13.03 6.23 -9.61
N GLY A 157 14.07 6.79 -8.98
CA GLY A 157 14.57 8.13 -9.28
C GLY A 157 15.07 8.31 -10.72
N ARG A 158 15.42 7.21 -11.41
CA ARG A 158 15.75 7.24 -12.85
C ARG A 158 14.52 7.27 -13.77
N LYS A 159 13.36 6.85 -13.28
CA LYS A 159 12.11 6.67 -14.05
C LYS A 159 11.15 7.85 -13.93
N SER A 160 11.26 8.64 -12.86
CA SER A 160 10.25 9.60 -12.41
C SER A 160 10.20 10.91 -13.19
N GLY A 161 11.23 11.25 -13.97
CA GLY A 161 11.34 12.56 -14.64
C GLY A 161 11.21 13.78 -13.71
N VAL A 162 11.16 13.56 -12.39
CA VAL A 162 11.06 14.51 -11.29
C VAL A 162 12.05 14.08 -10.23
N GLU A 163 12.68 15.04 -9.58
CA GLU A 163 13.63 14.78 -8.51
C GLU A 163 12.89 14.32 -7.25
N LEU A 164 13.34 13.22 -6.65
CA LEU A 164 12.82 12.78 -5.35
C LEU A 164 13.83 13.18 -4.28
N LEU A 165 13.37 13.88 -3.24
CA LEU A 165 14.17 14.41 -2.16
C LEU A 165 13.72 13.83 -0.83
N PRO A 166 14.63 13.44 0.08
CA PRO A 166 16.06 13.73 0.09
C PRO A 166 16.90 12.98 -0.95
N LYS A 167 18.09 13.52 -1.25
CA LYS A 167 19.02 12.91 -2.22
C LYS A 167 19.64 11.62 -1.70
N TYR A 168 20.12 10.81 -2.64
CA TYR A 168 20.84 9.57 -2.36
C TYR A 168 22.00 9.80 -1.38
N HIS A 169 22.09 8.96 -0.36
CA HIS A 169 23.06 9.07 0.74
C HIS A 169 22.99 10.39 1.55
N SER A 170 21.89 11.13 1.50
CA SER A 170 21.71 12.30 2.37
C SER A 170 21.36 11.86 3.80
N PRO A 171 21.98 12.45 4.84
CA PRO A 171 21.54 12.28 6.23
C PRO A 171 20.08 12.69 6.45
N ASP A 172 19.57 13.60 5.62
CA ASP A 172 18.16 14.00 5.67
C ASP A 172 17.22 12.83 5.37
N SER A 173 17.68 11.71 4.80
CA SER A 173 16.86 10.51 4.57
C SER A 173 16.70 9.60 5.80
N TRP A 174 17.36 9.89 6.93
CA TRP A 174 17.33 9.01 8.10
C TRP A 174 15.98 8.96 8.82
N HIS A 175 15.07 9.87 8.48
CA HIS A 175 13.73 9.91 9.06
C HIS A 175 12.77 8.89 8.43
N PHE A 176 13.13 8.27 7.31
CA PHE A 176 12.27 7.27 6.70
C PHE A 176 12.29 5.98 7.51
N TYR A 177 11.09 5.46 7.76
CA TYR A 177 10.95 4.07 8.14
C TYR A 177 11.37 3.14 6.99
N ARG A 178 11.69 1.91 7.35
CA ARG A 178 12.03 0.86 6.39
C ARG A 178 10.76 0.45 5.65
N HIS A 179 10.78 0.56 4.33
CA HIS A 179 9.61 0.36 3.50
C HIS A 179 9.35 -1.12 3.28
N THR A 180 8.12 -1.55 3.55
CA THR A 180 7.65 -2.92 3.35
C THR A 180 6.30 -2.90 2.63
N PHE A 181 6.30 -3.14 1.33
CA PHE A 181 5.08 -3.15 0.50
C PHE A 181 5.30 -3.88 -0.83
N ALA A 182 4.19 -4.28 -1.46
CA ALA A 182 4.17 -4.76 -2.84
C ALA A 182 3.13 -4.00 -3.65
N GLY A 183 3.40 -3.78 -4.94
CA GLY A 183 2.57 -2.97 -5.80
C GLY A 183 2.58 -3.38 -7.26
N TYR A 184 1.46 -3.15 -7.94
CA TYR A 184 1.27 -3.38 -9.38
C TYR A 184 0.64 -2.15 -10.03
N ASN A 185 1.12 -1.79 -11.22
CA ASN A 185 0.54 -0.76 -12.09
C ASN A 185 0.34 0.61 -11.40
N LEU A 186 1.25 0.96 -10.49
CA LEU A 186 1.26 2.26 -9.83
C LEU A 186 1.65 3.36 -10.83
N SER A 187 0.91 4.46 -10.81
CA SER A 187 1.36 5.73 -11.39
C SER A 187 2.52 6.31 -10.57
N GLY A 188 3.19 7.34 -11.09
CA GLY A 188 4.17 8.10 -10.31
C GLY A 188 3.55 8.69 -9.04
N TRP A 189 2.33 9.22 -9.16
CA TRP A 189 1.56 9.74 -8.02
C TRP A 189 1.28 8.65 -6.97
N GLU A 190 0.76 7.49 -7.38
CA GLU A 190 0.49 6.39 -6.46
C GLU A 190 1.78 5.84 -5.84
N THR A 191 2.89 5.82 -6.57
CA THR A 191 4.19 5.40 -6.04
C THR A 191 4.67 6.33 -4.92
N ILE A 192 4.55 7.65 -5.10
CA ILE A 192 4.89 8.64 -4.05
C ILE A 192 4.01 8.44 -2.81
N GLN A 193 2.71 8.20 -2.99
CA GLN A 193 1.82 7.95 -1.85
C GLN A 193 2.18 6.67 -1.09
N VAL A 194 2.44 5.56 -1.79
CA VAL A 194 2.84 4.29 -1.16
C VAL A 194 4.15 4.45 -0.39
N THR A 195 5.12 5.16 -0.99
CA THR A 195 6.38 5.51 -0.34
C THR A 195 6.15 6.26 0.96
N ALA A 196 5.31 7.31 0.90
CA ALA A 196 5.07 8.18 2.03
C ALA A 196 4.43 7.43 3.21
N LEU A 197 3.39 6.63 2.90
CA LEU A 197 2.68 5.80 3.86
C LEU A 197 3.61 4.76 4.51
N ALA A 198 4.37 3.99 3.72
CA ALA A 198 5.29 2.98 4.23
C ALA A 198 6.50 3.58 4.98
N GLY A 199 6.90 4.80 4.63
CA GLY A 199 8.06 5.49 5.20
C GLY A 199 7.76 6.39 6.41
N LYS A 200 6.49 6.53 6.82
CA LYS A 200 6.04 7.49 7.85
C LYS A 200 6.38 8.95 7.51
N THR A 201 6.15 9.33 6.26
CA THR A 201 6.47 10.68 5.78
C THR A 201 5.25 11.36 5.21
N LYS A 202 5.33 12.69 5.21
CA LYS A 202 4.50 13.55 4.39
C LYS A 202 5.31 14.04 3.20
N PHE A 203 4.67 14.63 2.21
CA PHE A 203 5.40 15.20 1.09
C PHE A 203 4.79 16.45 0.51
N THR A 204 5.64 17.22 -0.16
CA THR A 204 5.28 18.39 -0.94
C THR A 204 5.68 18.21 -2.41
N ILE A 205 4.72 18.35 -3.32
CA ILE A 205 4.95 18.40 -4.76
C ILE A 205 5.34 19.83 -5.15
N ARG A 206 6.58 20.00 -5.64
CA ARG A 206 7.11 21.27 -6.14
C ARG A 206 7.40 21.19 -7.63
N LYS A 207 7.89 22.29 -8.19
CA LYS A 207 8.33 22.34 -9.58
C LYS A 207 9.45 21.33 -9.81
N ASN A 208 9.18 20.29 -10.61
CA ASN A 208 10.08 19.19 -10.95
C ASN A 208 10.66 18.40 -9.77
N ALA A 209 10.06 18.49 -8.57
CA ALA A 209 10.58 17.80 -7.39
C ALA A 209 9.46 17.34 -6.46
N VAL A 210 9.75 16.31 -5.66
CA VAL A 210 8.93 15.81 -4.56
C VAL A 210 9.79 15.79 -3.33
N GLU A 211 9.41 16.56 -2.33
CA GLU A 211 10.12 16.66 -1.04
C GLU A 211 9.38 15.84 0.00
N PHE A 212 10.03 14.82 0.55
CA PHE A 212 9.54 14.05 1.68
C PHE A 212 10.10 14.62 2.98
N GLU A 213 9.24 14.68 4.00
CA GLU A 213 9.55 15.18 5.34
C GLU A 213 8.95 14.23 6.39
N PRO A 214 9.50 14.20 7.62
CA PRO A 214 8.92 13.44 8.70
C PRO A 214 7.45 13.82 8.93
N ASP A 215 6.59 12.81 9.05
CA ASP A 215 5.24 13.04 9.56
C ASP A 215 5.25 13.02 11.09
N SER A 216 5.04 14.19 11.69
CA SER A 216 5.06 14.38 13.14
C SER A 216 3.77 13.96 13.83
N ARG A 217 2.75 13.54 13.08
CA ARG A 217 1.47 13.11 13.66
C ARG A 217 1.68 11.77 14.36
N ILE A 218 1.36 11.74 15.65
CA ILE A 218 1.38 10.54 16.48
C ILE A 218 -0.01 9.91 16.35
N GLY A 219 -0.11 8.63 15.98
CA GLY A 219 -1.38 7.91 16.02
C GLY A 219 -1.79 7.56 17.45
N THR A 220 -2.74 6.63 17.60
CA THR A 220 -3.29 6.31 18.93
C THR A 220 -2.24 5.56 19.74
N LEU A 221 -1.89 6.06 20.94
CA LEU A 221 -1.05 5.29 21.88
C LEU A 221 -1.75 3.96 22.21
N PRO A 222 -1.08 2.79 22.08
CA PRO A 222 -1.71 1.51 22.33
C PRO A 222 -2.11 1.43 23.79
N LYS A 223 -3.39 1.13 24.03
CA LYS A 223 -3.83 0.67 25.35
C LYS A 223 -3.57 -0.83 25.41
N LEU A 224 -2.48 -1.21 26.06
CA LEU A 224 -2.26 -2.61 26.40
C LEU A 224 -3.11 -2.93 27.63
N ASP A 225 -4.27 -3.54 27.42
CA ASP A 225 -5.13 -3.99 28.53
C ASP A 225 -4.43 -5.08 29.37
N SER A 226 -3.53 -5.86 28.75
CA SER A 226 -2.53 -6.69 29.42
C SER A 226 -1.46 -7.20 28.45
N PHE A 227 -0.25 -7.43 28.95
CA PHE A 227 0.77 -8.18 28.23
C PHE A 227 0.48 -9.69 28.35
N PRO A 228 0.65 -10.49 27.29
CA PRO A 228 0.65 -11.95 27.41
C PRO A 228 1.80 -12.38 28.35
N ARG A 229 1.47 -13.22 29.34
CA ARG A 229 2.44 -13.83 30.26
C ARG A 229 3.09 -15.06 29.63
#